data_AF-A0A7J9RJH6-F1
#
_entry.id   AF-A0A7J9RJH6-F1
#
_cell.length_a   1.000
_cell.length_b   1.000
_cell.length_c   1.000
_cell.angle_alpha   90.00
_cell.angle_beta   90.00
_cell.angle_gamma   90.00
#
_symmetry.space_group_name_H-M   'P 1'
#
loop_
_entity.id
_entity.type
_entity.pdbx_description
1 polymer ?
#
loop_
_entity_poly.entity_id
_entity_poly.type
_entity_poly.pdbx_seq_one_letter_code
_entity_poly.pdbx_strand_id
1 'polypeptide(L)'
;MQNIMDALRLIPHVRSVTVLSEGAQQNGIEYNEIQQLLANKKKISLIGKNGCAIFFSNKSSILVIQSEPHVNLGAIDLVLNSIE
;
A
#
# COMPACT_ATOMS: atom_id res chain seq x y z
N MET A 1 3.06 4.32 13.18
CA MET A 1 2.78 4.41 11.73
C MET A 1 4.04 4.77 10.93
N GLN A 2 4.76 5.84 11.29
CA GLN A 2 6.01 6.22 10.61
C GLN A 2 7.05 5.07 10.54
N ASN A 3 7.33 4.39 11.66
CA ASN A 3 8.28 3.26 11.69
C ASN A 3 7.90 2.11 10.73
N ILE A 4 6.60 1.85 10.54
CA ILE A 4 6.11 0.83 9.61
C ILE A 4 6.36 1.27 8.17
N MET A 5 6.09 2.53 7.86
CA MET A 5 6.34 3.08 6.52
C MET A 5 7.84 3.06 6.20
N ASP A 6 8.68 3.38 7.17
CA ASP A 6 10.14 3.34 7.01
C ASP A 6 10.62 1.90 6.81
N ALA A 7 10.09 0.94 7.57
CA ALA A 7 10.38 -0.49 7.35
C ALA A 7 9.96 -0.97 5.95
N LEU A 8 8.78 -0.55 5.46
CA LEU A 8 8.33 -0.87 4.10
C LEU A 8 9.26 -0.29 3.03
N ARG A 9 9.77 0.93 3.23
CA ARG A 9 10.71 1.58 2.30
C ARG A 9 12.08 0.91 2.25
N LEU A 10 12.46 0.16 3.29
CA LEU A 10 13.71 -0.60 3.31
C LEU A 10 13.61 -1.92 2.54
N ILE A 11 12.40 -2.36 2.16
CA ILE A 11 12.23 -3.58 1.36
C ILE A 11 12.76 -3.32 -0.06
N PRO A 12 13.69 -4.14 -0.58
CA PRO A 12 14.22 -3.97 -1.93
C PRO A 12 13.10 -3.90 -2.98
N HIS A 13 13.27 -3.02 -3.96
CA HIS A 13 12.31 -2.75 -5.04
C HIS A 13 11.02 -2.03 -4.61
N VAL A 14 10.82 -1.67 -3.34
CA VAL A 14 9.78 -0.72 -2.96
C VAL A 14 10.21 0.69 -3.40
N ARG A 15 9.39 1.33 -4.23
CA ARG A 15 9.66 2.66 -4.79
C ARG A 15 9.04 3.76 -3.95
N SER A 16 7.83 3.56 -3.45
CA SER A 16 7.12 4.56 -2.68
C SER A 16 6.19 3.93 -1.65
N VAL A 17 6.03 4.62 -0.53
CA VAL A 17 5.06 4.31 0.53
C VAL A 17 4.42 5.62 0.94
N THR A 18 3.13 5.77 0.64
CA THR A 18 2.34 6.96 0.95
C THR A 18 1.09 6.61 1.74
N VAL A 19 0.57 7.58 2.48
CA VAL A 19 -0.71 7.46 3.20
C VAL A 19 -1.71 8.35 2.50
N LEU A 20 -2.81 7.74 2.08
CA LEU A 20 -3.95 8.41 1.49
C LEU A 20 -5.04 8.53 2.56
N SER A 21 -5.32 9.77 2.96
CA SER A 21 -6.38 10.07 3.93
C SER A 21 -7.74 10.18 3.26
N GLU A 22 -8.80 10.08 4.05
CA GLU A 22 -10.17 10.28 3.58
C GLU A 22 -10.34 11.62 2.82
N GLY A 23 -10.99 11.57 1.66
CA GLY A 23 -11.19 12.72 0.78
C GLY A 23 -9.95 13.23 0.03
N ALA A 24 -8.77 12.62 0.25
CA ALA A 24 -7.55 13.01 -0.45
C ALA A 24 -7.46 12.37 -1.85
N GLN A 25 -6.80 13.08 -2.75
CA GLN A 25 -6.37 12.59 -4.06
C GLN A 25 -4.86 12.74 -4.15
N GLN A 26 -4.17 11.68 -4.56
CA GLN A 26 -2.72 11.72 -4.79
C GLN A 26 -2.36 10.94 -6.05
N ASN A 27 -1.60 11.56 -6.96
CA ASN A 27 -1.12 10.94 -8.20
C ASN A 27 -2.23 10.29 -9.06
N GLY A 28 -3.40 10.92 -9.10
CA GLY A 28 -4.57 10.39 -9.83
C GLY A 28 -5.26 9.20 -9.14
N ILE A 29 -4.85 8.85 -7.92
CA ILE A 29 -5.50 7.85 -7.08
C ILE A 29 -6.41 8.57 -6.10
N GLU A 30 -7.71 8.31 -6.17
CA GLU A 30 -8.71 8.87 -5.27
C GLU A 30 -9.02 7.90 -4.12
N TYR A 31 -9.08 8.44 -2.89
CA TYR A 31 -9.37 7.65 -1.70
C TYR A 31 -10.65 6.83 -1.85
N ASN A 32 -11.73 7.47 -2.34
CA ASN A 32 -13.05 6.84 -2.46
C ASN A 32 -13.03 5.67 -3.45
N GLU A 33 -12.32 5.80 -4.57
CA GLU A 33 -12.19 4.72 -5.55
C GLU A 33 -11.44 3.52 -4.97
N ILE A 34 -10.34 3.75 -4.26
CA ILE A 34 -9.58 2.66 -3.63
C ILE A 34 -10.35 2.04 -2.47
N GLN A 35 -11.06 2.84 -1.68
CA GLN A 35 -11.91 2.35 -0.59
C GLN A 35 -13.02 1.44 -1.14
N GLN A 36 -13.64 1.84 -2.25
CA GLN A 36 -14.62 1.01 -2.96
C GLN A 36 -14.00 -0.28 -3.50
N LEU A 37 -12.81 -0.23 -4.09
CA LEU A 37 -12.10 -1.43 -4.56
C LEU A 37 -11.82 -2.40 -3.41
N LEU A 38 -11.37 -1.88 -2.26
CA LEU A 38 -11.13 -2.68 -1.06
C LEU A 38 -12.41 -3.41 -0.63
N ALA A 39 -13.59 -2.78 -0.70
CA ALA A 39 -14.90 -3.43 -0.46
C ALA A 39 -14.87 -4.39 0.75
N ASN A 40 -14.50 -3.86 1.92
CA ASN A 40 -14.31 -4.59 3.20
C ASN A 40 -13.09 -5.52 3.29
N LYS A 41 -12.20 -5.55 2.29
CA LYS A 41 -10.90 -6.23 2.39
C LYS A 41 -9.90 -5.32 3.07
N LYS A 42 -9.04 -5.90 3.92
CA LYS A 42 -7.92 -5.17 4.55
C LYS A 42 -6.83 -4.78 3.54
N LYS A 43 -6.69 -5.54 2.44
CA LYS A 43 -5.61 -5.37 1.45
C LYS A 43 -6.04 -5.77 0.04
N ILE A 44 -5.54 -5.05 -0.96
CA ILE A 44 -5.52 -5.45 -2.37
C ILE A 44 -4.11 -5.25 -2.93
N SER A 45 -3.67 -6.20 -3.76
CA SER A 45 -2.40 -6.13 -4.48
C SER A 45 -2.69 -6.23 -5.98
N LEU A 46 -2.33 -5.19 -6.73
CA LEU A 46 -2.39 -5.16 -8.19
C LEU A 46 -0.99 -5.44 -8.72
N ILE A 47 -0.85 -6.53 -9.47
CA ILE A 47 0.45 -7.00 -9.99
C ILE A 47 0.44 -6.83 -11.50
N GLY A 48 1.44 -6.10 -12.02
CA GLY A 48 1.63 -5.90 -13.43
C GLY A 48 3.07 -6.12 -13.85
N LYS A 49 3.31 -6.09 -15.18
CA LYS A 49 4.66 -6.24 -15.75
C LYS A 49 5.69 -5.22 -15.25
N ASN A 50 5.22 -4.07 -14.77
CA ASN A 50 6.07 -2.96 -14.31
C ASN A 50 6.21 -2.91 -12.77
N GLY A 51 5.71 -3.92 -12.05
CA GLY A 51 5.76 -3.98 -10.59
C GLY A 51 4.39 -4.10 -9.95
N CYS A 52 4.29 -3.72 -8.68
CA CYS A 52 3.08 -3.90 -7.89
C CYS A 52 2.58 -2.58 -7.31
N ALA A 53 1.27 -2.45 -7.19
CA ALA A 53 0.62 -1.46 -6.34
C ALA A 53 -0.16 -2.18 -5.25
N ILE A 54 0.08 -1.85 -3.99
CA ILE A 54 -0.57 -2.49 -2.84
C ILE A 54 -1.32 -1.41 -2.08
N PHE A 55 -2.61 -1.66 -1.87
CA PHE A 55 -3.50 -0.82 -1.10
C PHE A 55 -3.85 -1.55 0.19
N PHE A 56 -3.56 -0.94 1.34
CA PHE A 56 -3.83 -1.52 2.65
C PHE A 56 -4.70 -0.57 3.47
N SER A 57 -5.89 -1.02 3.85
CA SER A 57 -6.78 -0.26 4.72
C SER A 57 -6.25 -0.26 6.15
N ASN A 58 -6.11 0.93 6.72
CA ASN A 58 -5.73 1.13 8.11
C ASN A 58 -6.58 2.25 8.72
N LYS A 59 -7.62 1.88 9.49
CA LYS A 59 -8.60 2.81 10.06
C LYS A 59 -9.17 3.73 8.97
N SER A 60 -9.11 5.05 9.14
CA SER A 60 -9.57 6.06 8.17
C SER A 60 -8.51 6.46 7.14
N SER A 61 -7.58 5.57 6.83
CA SER A 61 -6.51 5.83 5.88
C SER A 61 -6.19 4.59 5.05
N ILE A 62 -5.57 4.81 3.90
CA ILE A 62 -5.08 3.75 3.01
C ILE A 62 -3.58 3.93 2.85
N LEU A 63 -2.80 2.92 3.22
CA LEU A 63 -1.40 2.84 2.81
C LEU A 63 -1.34 2.43 1.34
N VAL A 64 -0.63 3.22 0.54
CA VAL A 64 -0.35 2.94 -0.85
C VAL A 64 1.14 2.63 -0.97
N ILE A 65 1.46 1.42 -1.41
CA ILE A 65 2.83 0.96 -1.63
C ILE A 65 3.00 0.68 -3.11
N GLN A 66 3.99 1.30 -3.73
CA GLN A 66 4.35 1.02 -5.13
C GLN A 66 5.73 0.38 -5.17
N SER A 67 5.88 -0.61 -6.01
CA SER A 67 7.13 -1.32 -6.20
C SER A 67 7.48 -1.45 -7.68
N GLU A 68 8.74 -1.73 -7.93
CA GLU A 68 9.25 -2.26 -9.19
C GLU A 68 8.93 -3.77 -9.30
N PRO A 69 9.20 -4.41 -10.46
CA PRO A 69 9.16 -5.86 -10.58
C PRO A 69 10.09 -6.56 -9.58
N HIS A 70 9.81 -7.84 -9.30
CA HIS A 70 10.60 -8.68 -8.40
C HIS A 70 10.63 -8.27 -6.92
N VAL A 71 9.76 -7.34 -6.49
CA VAL A 71 9.57 -7.06 -5.06
C VAL A 71 9.17 -8.32 -4.29
N ASN A 72 9.66 -8.46 -3.06
CA ASN A 72 9.23 -9.53 -2.17
C ASN A 72 7.88 -9.15 -1.50
N LEU A 73 6.77 -9.58 -2.09
CA LEU A 73 5.43 -9.37 -1.55
C LEU A 73 5.24 -10.01 -0.16
N GLY A 74 5.90 -11.13 0.11
CA GLY A 74 5.84 -11.78 1.43
C GLY A 74 6.48 -10.93 2.52
N ALA A 75 7.59 -10.25 2.23
CA ALA A 75 8.22 -9.31 3.17
C ALA A 75 7.31 -8.12 3.47
N ILE A 76 6.62 -7.59 2.44
CA ILE A 76 5.63 -6.52 2.63
C ILE A 76 4.49 -7.00 3.52
N ASP A 77 3.96 -8.20 3.25
CA ASP A 77 2.87 -8.77 4.03
C ASP A 77 3.24 -9.00 5.49
N LEU A 78 4.47 -9.44 5.79
CA LEU A 78 4.96 -9.55 7.16
C LEU A 78 4.94 -8.22 7.90
N VAL A 79 5.38 -7.13 7.25
CA VAL A 79 5.35 -5.79 7.84
C VAL A 79 3.92 -5.25 7.97
N LEU A 80 3.04 -5.51 7.00
CA LEU A 80 1.64 -5.09 7.07
C LEU A 80 0.85 -5.86 8.15
N ASN A 81 1.17 -7.13 8.37
CA ASN A 81 0.52 -7.95 9.39
C ASN A 81 0.86 -7.51 10.82
N SER A 82 1.95 -6.76 11.03
CA SER A 82 2.24 -6.15 12.33
C SER A 82 1.36 -4.93 12.64
N ILE A 83 0.50 -4.53 11.71
CA ILE A 83 -0.46 -3.44 11.87
C ILE A 83 -1.81 -4.07 12.28
N GLU A 84 -2.07 -4.11 13.59
CA GLU A 84 -3.36 -4.53 14.15
C GLU A 84 -4.50 -3.64 13.64
#